data_AF-A0A8T1F843-F1
#
_entry.id   AF-A0A8T1F843-F1
#
_cell.length_a   1.000
_cell.length_b   1.000
_cell.length_c   1.000
_cell.angle_alpha   90.00
_cell.angle_beta   90.00
_cell.angle_gamma   90.00
#
_symmetry.space_group_name_H-M   'P 1'
#
loop_
_entity.id
_entity.type
_entity.pdbx_description
1 polymer ?
#
loop_
_entity_poly.entity_id
_entity_poly.type
_entity_poly.pdbx_seq_one_letter_code
_entity_poly.pdbx_strand_id
1 'polypeptide(L)'
;MALHYSRNNPVDLCSHELQRLPEANRDGSYVWGDYLTLKIHPPRDVRLLNLENAVTTTTTNYDVPLKGINYHMHAKNIPLETLPAIATLPGDVQVVGIGTSILESAKAARIELPSHKGRHVNCIAVSTVCSGTPPSWRATSTQSGMVVLPAIESSTAVQKRVEATASVLHANDLKWPHRGDLLVLSIHWGPNWAYREHDDTQEQTFRREYAHRVIDELGVDLVYGHSSHHIRGMELYRGKLIVYGAGDLVNDYEGFKNHADTVYNTLASEETIV
;
A
#
# COMPACT_ATOMS: atom_id res chain seq x y z
N MET A 1 -5.01 3.19 -12.79
CA MET A 1 -5.04 4.45 -13.54
C MET A 1 -6.29 4.45 -14.40
N ALA A 2 -7.37 4.99 -13.85
CA ALA A 2 -8.56 5.38 -14.60
C ALA A 2 -9.00 6.67 -13.92
N LEU A 3 -8.78 7.80 -14.60
CA LEU A 3 -9.17 9.13 -14.14
C LEU A 3 -10.69 9.16 -14.00
N HIS A 4 -11.21 9.06 -12.78
CA HIS A 4 -12.63 9.28 -12.52
C HIS A 4 -12.87 10.77 -12.29
N TYR A 5 -13.60 11.37 -13.21
CA TYR A 5 -13.97 12.78 -13.24
C TYR A 5 -14.70 13.21 -11.94
N SER A 6 -14.21 14.25 -11.26
CA SER A 6 -14.96 14.93 -10.20
C SER A 6 -16.14 15.69 -10.83
N ARG A 7 -17.37 15.28 -10.52
CA ARG A 7 -18.60 15.84 -11.12
C ARG A 7 -18.89 17.31 -10.81
N ASN A 8 -18.12 17.96 -9.92
CA ASN A 8 -18.58 19.21 -9.30
C ASN A 8 -17.67 20.44 -9.44
N ASN A 9 -16.56 20.41 -10.19
CA ASN A 9 -15.84 21.66 -10.51
C ASN A 9 -14.91 21.51 -11.73
N PRO A 10 -15.16 22.22 -12.86
CA PRO A 10 -14.26 22.21 -14.00
C PRO A 10 -13.10 23.20 -13.72
N VAL A 11 -11.99 22.70 -13.19
CA VAL A 11 -10.72 23.41 -13.36
C VAL A 11 -10.20 23.01 -14.72
N ASP A 12 -10.08 24.00 -15.60
CA ASP A 12 -9.75 23.89 -17.02
C ASP A 12 -8.28 23.49 -17.19
N LEU A 13 -7.95 22.22 -16.88
CA LEU A 13 -6.78 21.59 -17.44
C LEU A 13 -7.09 21.38 -18.92
N CYS A 14 -6.43 22.19 -19.74
CA CYS A 14 -6.62 22.27 -21.18
C CYS A 14 -6.77 20.85 -21.77
N SER A 15 -7.96 20.56 -22.29
CA SER A 15 -8.38 19.25 -22.83
C SER A 15 -7.41 18.59 -23.82
N HIS A 16 -6.46 19.34 -24.39
CA HIS A 16 -5.40 18.82 -25.25
C HIS A 16 -4.25 18.12 -24.52
N GLU A 17 -3.87 18.52 -23.31
CA GLU A 17 -2.81 17.82 -22.57
C GLU A 17 -3.31 16.49 -21.99
N LEU A 18 -4.56 16.45 -21.55
CA LEU A 18 -5.22 15.24 -21.06
C LEU A 18 -5.47 14.20 -22.17
N GLN A 19 -5.60 14.60 -23.44
CA GLN A 19 -5.71 13.67 -24.57
C GLN A 19 -4.36 13.07 -24.99
N ARG A 20 -3.25 13.79 -24.77
CA ARG A 20 -1.90 13.29 -25.10
C ARG A 20 -1.45 12.16 -24.19
N LEU A 21 -1.90 12.13 -22.94
CA LEU A 21 -1.50 11.11 -21.96
C LEU A 21 -2.01 9.70 -22.30
N PRO A 22 -3.29 9.47 -22.66
CA PRO A 22 -3.77 8.18 -23.18
C PRO A 22 -3.05 7.72 -24.45
N GLU A 23 -2.71 8.65 -25.35
CA GLU A 23 -1.98 8.34 -26.59
C GLU A 23 -0.53 7.97 -26.31
N ALA A 24 0.16 8.72 -25.44
CA ALA A 24 1.54 8.48 -25.04
C ALA A 24 1.70 7.24 -24.14
N ASN A 25 0.64 6.85 -23.42
CA ASN A 25 0.64 5.73 -22.49
C ASN A 25 -0.14 4.51 -23.03
N ARG A 26 -0.41 4.46 -24.33
CA ARG A 26 -1.23 3.42 -24.96
C ARG A 26 -0.65 2.01 -24.78
N ASP A 27 0.65 1.90 -24.54
CA ASP A 27 1.37 0.65 -24.27
C ASP A 27 1.74 0.46 -22.77
N GLY A 28 1.31 1.37 -21.89
CA GLY A 28 1.58 1.34 -20.46
C GLY A 28 3.00 1.78 -20.05
N SER A 29 3.86 2.18 -21.00
CA SER A 29 5.26 2.53 -20.74
C SER A 29 5.45 3.86 -20.00
N TYR A 30 4.51 4.79 -20.16
CA TYR A 30 4.62 6.13 -19.58
C TYR A 30 4.30 6.17 -18.08
N VAL A 31 3.43 5.27 -17.56
CA VAL A 31 3.10 5.19 -16.12
C VAL A 31 4.36 5.09 -15.25
N TRP A 32 5.37 4.38 -15.77
CA TRP A 32 6.58 4.06 -15.03
C TRP A 32 7.82 4.80 -15.52
N GLY A 33 7.75 5.49 -16.66
CA GLY A 33 8.90 5.94 -17.46
C GLY A 33 10.00 6.60 -16.62
N ASP A 34 9.70 7.78 -16.05
CA ASP A 34 10.69 8.51 -15.25
C ASP A 34 11.09 7.73 -13.99
N TYR A 35 10.15 7.05 -13.34
CA TYR A 35 10.40 6.26 -12.13
C TYR A 35 11.31 5.05 -12.35
N LEU A 36 11.24 4.40 -13.50
CA LEU A 36 12.09 3.26 -13.82
C LEU A 36 13.54 3.69 -14.02
N THR A 37 13.74 4.89 -14.58
CA THR A 37 15.06 5.48 -14.84
C THR A 37 15.71 6.13 -13.61
N LEU A 38 14.97 6.33 -12.51
CA LEU A 38 15.51 6.87 -11.25
C LEU A 38 16.71 6.03 -10.77
N LYS A 39 17.88 6.65 -10.82
CA LYS A 39 19.14 6.10 -10.29
C LYS A 39 19.23 6.45 -8.81
N ILE A 40 19.07 5.43 -7.96
CA ILE A 40 19.31 5.53 -6.51
C ILE A 40 20.65 4.83 -6.24
N HIS A 41 21.54 5.50 -5.52
CA HIS A 41 22.82 4.95 -5.09
C HIS A 41 22.83 4.73 -3.57
N PRO A 42 23.22 3.54 -3.07
CA PRO A 42 23.65 2.35 -3.83
C PRO A 42 22.49 1.74 -4.65
N PRO A 43 22.80 1.00 -5.74
CA PRO A 43 21.77 0.36 -6.57
C PRO A 43 20.91 -0.58 -5.71
N ARG A 44 19.60 -0.56 -5.98
CA ARG A 44 18.61 -1.33 -5.23
C ARG A 44 18.52 -2.77 -5.73
N ASP A 45 18.52 -3.72 -4.81
CA ASP A 45 18.26 -5.13 -5.12
C ASP A 45 16.78 -5.40 -5.43
N VAL A 46 15.87 -4.73 -4.71
CA VAL A 46 14.42 -4.90 -4.84
C VAL A 46 13.73 -3.54 -4.76
N ARG A 47 12.64 -3.40 -5.51
CA ARG A 47 11.72 -2.25 -5.47
C ARG A 47 10.40 -2.74 -4.85
N LEU A 48 9.93 -2.09 -3.80
CA LEU A 48 8.59 -2.31 -3.28
C LEU A 48 7.70 -1.15 -3.71
N LEU A 49 6.58 -1.47 -4.36
CA LEU A 49 5.60 -0.51 -4.85
C LEU A 49 4.26 -0.88 -4.23
N ASN A 50 3.72 -0.02 -3.37
CA ASN A 50 2.33 -0.16 -2.94
C ASN A 50 1.41 0.38 -4.04
N LEU A 51 0.56 -0.48 -4.57
CA LEU A 51 -0.54 -0.09 -5.44
C LEU A 51 -1.84 -0.22 -4.66
N GLU A 52 -2.36 0.91 -4.19
CA GLU A 52 -3.72 0.96 -3.67
C GLU A 52 -4.64 1.27 -4.84
N ASN A 53 -5.67 0.44 -5.07
CA ASN A 53 -6.78 0.72 -5.99
C ASN A 53 -7.92 -0.27 -5.71
N ALA A 54 -9.17 0.20 -5.71
CA ALA A 54 -10.31 -0.70 -5.68
C ALA A 54 -10.55 -1.28 -7.08
N VAL A 55 -10.81 -2.58 -7.20
CA VAL A 55 -11.24 -3.21 -8.46
C VAL A 55 -12.71 -3.60 -8.33
N THR A 56 -13.56 -3.04 -9.18
CA THR A 56 -15.01 -3.25 -9.14
C THR A 56 -15.52 -3.83 -10.46
N THR A 57 -16.73 -4.39 -10.45
CA THR A 57 -17.44 -4.79 -11.68
C THR A 57 -18.46 -3.75 -12.13
N THR A 58 -18.55 -2.62 -11.42
CA THR A 58 -19.36 -1.48 -11.83
C THR A 58 -18.47 -0.26 -12.08
N THR A 59 -18.95 0.64 -12.93
CA THR A 59 -18.32 1.95 -13.17
C THR A 59 -18.98 3.05 -12.33
N THR A 60 -19.83 2.66 -11.39
CA THR A 60 -20.57 3.56 -10.49
C THR A 60 -20.00 3.41 -9.10
N ASN A 61 -19.72 4.50 -8.37
CA ASN A 61 -19.22 4.41 -6.98
C ASN A 61 -20.24 3.81 -5.97
N TYR A 62 -21.39 3.30 -6.44
CA TYR A 62 -22.46 2.79 -5.59
C TYR A 62 -22.08 1.49 -4.87
N ASP A 63 -21.18 0.69 -5.44
CA ASP A 63 -20.63 -0.54 -4.87
C ASP A 63 -19.34 -0.32 -4.05
N VAL A 64 -18.82 0.92 -4.03
CA VAL A 64 -17.76 1.39 -3.12
C VAL A 64 -18.32 2.42 -2.12
N PRO A 65 -19.47 2.17 -1.44
CA PRO A 65 -20.00 3.14 -0.52
C PRO A 65 -19.07 3.22 0.70
N LEU A 66 -18.83 4.44 1.20
CA LEU A 66 -18.23 4.74 2.52
C LEU A 66 -16.69 4.83 2.62
N LYS A 67 -15.91 4.71 1.52
CA LYS A 67 -14.47 5.05 1.57
C LYS A 67 -14.29 6.53 1.19
N GLY A 68 -13.51 7.28 2.00
CA GLY A 68 -13.22 8.70 1.72
C GLY A 68 -12.49 8.92 0.40
N ILE A 69 -11.83 7.87 -0.10
CA ILE A 69 -11.10 7.82 -1.36
C ILE A 69 -11.84 6.87 -2.31
N ASN A 70 -12.39 7.41 -3.40
CA ASN A 70 -13.32 6.72 -4.31
C ASN A 70 -12.71 6.35 -5.67
N TYR A 71 -11.38 6.36 -5.83
CA TYR A 71 -10.80 5.90 -7.08
C TYR A 71 -10.88 4.37 -7.15
N HIS A 72 -11.44 3.88 -8.24
CA HIS A 72 -11.63 2.46 -8.50
C HIS A 72 -11.46 2.19 -10.00
N MET A 73 -10.93 1.02 -10.34
CA MET A 73 -10.86 0.54 -11.72
C MET A 73 -11.90 -0.55 -11.95
N HIS A 74 -12.49 -0.57 -13.13
CA HIS A 74 -13.31 -1.69 -13.54
C HIS A 74 -12.43 -2.94 -13.80
N ALA A 75 -12.86 -4.13 -13.35
CA ALA A 75 -12.11 -5.38 -13.46
C ALA A 75 -11.72 -5.74 -14.90
N LYS A 76 -12.53 -5.34 -15.89
CA LYS A 76 -12.21 -5.49 -17.32
C LYS A 76 -10.95 -4.74 -17.75
N ASN A 77 -10.47 -3.75 -16.99
CA ASN A 77 -9.23 -3.03 -17.30
C ASN A 77 -7.99 -3.81 -16.84
N ILE A 78 -8.13 -4.83 -15.99
CA ILE A 78 -6.99 -5.65 -15.55
C ILE A 78 -6.26 -6.28 -16.74
N PRO A 79 -6.92 -7.06 -17.63
CA PRO A 79 -6.23 -7.66 -18.78
C PRO A 79 -5.84 -6.66 -19.87
N LEU A 80 -6.46 -5.48 -19.91
CA LEU A 80 -6.26 -4.49 -20.99
C LEU A 80 -5.17 -3.45 -20.67
N GLU A 81 -4.98 -3.14 -19.39
CA GLU A 81 -4.07 -2.07 -18.96
C GLU A 81 -3.12 -2.54 -17.86
N THR A 82 -3.63 -3.17 -16.80
CA THR A 82 -2.80 -3.51 -15.63
C THR A 82 -1.80 -4.62 -15.92
N LEU A 83 -2.24 -5.74 -16.52
CA LEU A 83 -1.33 -6.83 -16.87
C LEU A 83 -0.30 -6.40 -17.94
N PRO A 84 -0.67 -5.68 -19.02
CA PRO A 84 0.31 -5.09 -19.93
C PRO A 84 1.30 -4.14 -19.24
N ALA A 85 0.84 -3.24 -18.37
CA ALA A 85 1.72 -2.32 -17.66
C ALA A 85 2.69 -3.06 -16.73
N ILE A 86 2.24 -4.11 -16.04
CA ILE A 86 3.11 -4.98 -15.24
C ILE A 86 4.18 -5.64 -16.11
N ALA A 87 3.84 -6.07 -17.33
CA ALA A 87 4.79 -6.68 -18.26
C ALA A 87 5.89 -5.72 -18.74
N THR A 88 5.69 -4.41 -18.62
CA THR A 88 6.73 -3.41 -18.94
C THR A 88 7.74 -3.20 -17.81
N LEU A 89 7.43 -3.66 -16.59
CA LEU A 89 8.34 -3.51 -15.46
C LEU A 89 9.57 -4.42 -15.64
N PRO A 90 10.79 -3.90 -15.40
CA PRO A 90 12.00 -4.69 -15.53
C PRO A 90 12.15 -5.67 -14.36
N GLY A 91 12.64 -6.88 -14.66
CA GLY A 91 12.95 -7.92 -13.66
C GLY A 91 11.76 -8.78 -13.27
N ASP A 92 11.93 -9.55 -12.19
CA ASP A 92 10.89 -10.43 -11.67
C ASP A 92 9.87 -9.61 -10.86
N VAL A 93 8.64 -9.52 -11.38
CA VAL A 93 7.53 -8.86 -10.68
C VAL A 93 6.62 -9.90 -10.04
N GLN A 94 6.31 -9.70 -8.75
CA GLN A 94 5.33 -10.51 -8.04
C GLN A 94 4.29 -9.63 -7.37
N VAL A 95 3.04 -10.08 -7.44
CA VAL A 95 1.90 -9.45 -6.76
C VAL A 95 1.67 -10.18 -5.43
N VAL A 96 1.41 -9.43 -4.36
CA VAL A 96 1.16 -9.95 -3.02
C VAL A 96 -0.08 -9.27 -2.42
N GLY A 97 -0.84 -9.98 -1.59
CA GLY A 97 -1.93 -9.41 -0.80
C GLY A 97 -3.32 -9.42 -1.45
N ILE A 98 -3.42 -9.81 -2.72
CA ILE A 98 -4.69 -9.98 -3.44
C ILE A 98 -4.76 -11.38 -4.06
N GLY A 99 -5.96 -11.93 -4.20
CA GLY A 99 -6.14 -13.27 -4.78
C GLY A 99 -7.61 -13.62 -5.00
N THR A 100 -7.85 -14.73 -5.71
CA THR A 100 -9.21 -15.25 -5.94
C THR A 100 -9.76 -16.06 -4.77
N SER A 101 -8.90 -16.38 -3.80
CA SER A 101 -9.22 -17.03 -2.54
C SER A 101 -8.30 -16.56 -1.42
N ILE A 102 -8.65 -16.85 -0.17
CA ILE A 102 -7.82 -16.52 1.00
C ILE A 102 -6.42 -17.14 0.94
N LEU A 103 -6.25 -18.31 0.33
CA LEU A 103 -4.94 -18.95 0.16
C LEU A 103 -4.07 -18.18 -0.83
N GLU A 104 -4.66 -17.71 -1.93
CA GLU A 104 -3.94 -16.89 -2.91
C GLU A 104 -3.61 -15.51 -2.33
N SER A 105 -4.56 -14.85 -1.67
CA SER A 105 -4.36 -13.54 -1.06
C SER A 105 -3.29 -13.56 0.04
N ALA A 106 -3.18 -14.68 0.76
CA ALA A 106 -2.19 -14.88 1.81
C ALA A 106 -0.82 -15.34 1.27
N LYS A 107 -0.69 -15.65 -0.01
CA LYS A 107 0.56 -16.16 -0.59
C LYS A 107 1.65 -15.07 -0.55
N ALA A 108 2.80 -15.43 -0.01
CA ALA A 108 3.96 -14.56 0.03
C ALA A 108 4.59 -14.41 -1.35
N ALA A 109 5.04 -13.20 -1.67
CA ALA A 109 5.98 -13.00 -2.76
C ALA A 109 7.39 -13.40 -2.28
N ARG A 110 8.13 -14.14 -3.11
CA ARG A 110 9.50 -14.58 -2.83
C ARG A 110 10.41 -14.19 -3.99
N ILE A 111 11.24 -13.18 -3.79
CA ILE A 111 12.11 -12.61 -4.82
C ILE A 111 13.56 -12.82 -4.40
N GLU A 112 14.38 -13.41 -5.28
CA GLU A 112 15.83 -13.53 -5.05
C GLU A 112 16.49 -12.16 -5.13
N LEU A 113 17.42 -11.88 -4.21
CA LEU A 113 18.19 -10.64 -4.18
C LEU A 113 19.32 -10.71 -5.22
N PRO A 114 19.33 -9.85 -6.27
CA PRO A 114 20.33 -9.95 -7.33
C PRO A 114 21.79 -9.82 -6.85
N SER A 115 22.06 -8.95 -5.87
CA SER A 115 23.40 -8.78 -5.29
C SER A 115 23.75 -9.84 -4.23
N HIS A 116 22.80 -10.71 -3.86
CA HIS A 116 22.96 -11.70 -2.80
C HIS A 116 22.37 -13.08 -3.20
N LYS A 117 23.04 -13.76 -4.14
CA LYS A 117 22.62 -15.08 -4.66
C LYS A 117 22.23 -16.05 -3.55
N GLY A 118 21.10 -16.72 -3.74
CA GLY A 118 20.52 -17.68 -2.80
C GLY A 118 19.80 -17.05 -1.60
N ARG A 119 19.81 -15.72 -1.45
CA ARG A 119 19.01 -14.99 -0.46
C ARG A 119 17.78 -14.38 -1.10
N HIS A 120 16.69 -14.36 -0.35
CA HIS A 120 15.40 -13.89 -0.82
C HIS A 120 14.82 -12.81 0.07
N VAL A 121 14.01 -11.94 -0.53
CA VAL A 121 12.99 -11.17 0.19
C VAL A 121 11.70 -11.96 0.10
N ASN A 122 11.13 -12.28 1.25
CA ASN A 122 9.80 -12.82 1.39
C ASN A 122 8.89 -11.68 1.86
N CYS A 123 7.84 -11.38 1.12
CA CYS A 123 6.88 -10.34 1.47
C CYS A 123 5.51 -10.97 1.66
N ILE A 124 4.88 -10.73 2.80
CA ILE A 124 3.45 -10.96 3.00
C ILE A 124 2.74 -9.61 3.09
N ALA A 125 1.48 -9.57 2.65
CA ALA A 125 0.67 -8.38 2.73
C ALA A 125 -0.65 -8.63 3.44
N VAL A 126 -0.99 -7.73 4.36
CA VAL A 126 -2.24 -7.74 5.11
C VAL A 126 -2.84 -6.34 5.14
N SER A 127 -4.16 -6.26 5.27
CA SER A 127 -4.90 -5.01 5.47
C SER A 127 -5.59 -5.03 6.82
N THR A 128 -5.89 -3.86 7.36
CA THR A 128 -6.62 -3.72 8.63
C THR A 128 -7.83 -2.83 8.44
N VAL A 129 -8.92 -3.10 9.16
CA VAL A 129 -10.15 -2.28 9.03
C VAL A 129 -9.95 -0.83 9.49
N CYS A 130 -8.93 -0.54 10.31
CA CYS A 130 -8.63 0.84 10.73
C CYS A 130 -8.05 1.71 9.61
N SER A 131 -7.81 1.14 8.42
CA SER A 131 -7.47 1.89 7.20
C SER A 131 -8.69 2.27 6.34
N GLY A 132 -9.90 1.99 6.83
CA GLY A 132 -11.11 2.08 6.02
C GLY A 132 -11.29 0.90 5.05
N THR A 133 -10.50 -0.17 5.17
CA THR A 133 -10.72 -1.41 4.42
C THR A 133 -11.99 -2.11 4.94
N PRO A 134 -13.04 -2.26 4.11
CA PRO A 134 -14.27 -2.92 4.55
C PRO A 134 -14.03 -4.41 4.85
N PRO A 135 -14.65 -4.98 5.90
CA PRO A 135 -14.59 -6.42 6.15
C PRO A 135 -15.05 -7.29 4.98
N SER A 136 -15.93 -6.76 4.11
CA SER A 136 -16.44 -7.44 2.91
C SER A 136 -15.37 -7.65 1.83
N TRP A 137 -14.22 -6.96 1.90
CA TRP A 137 -13.08 -7.16 1.01
C TRP A 137 -12.19 -8.32 1.45
N ARG A 138 -12.50 -8.97 2.58
CA ARG A 138 -11.80 -10.17 3.03
C ARG A 138 -12.03 -11.32 2.05
N ALA A 139 -10.95 -11.91 1.56
CA ALA A 139 -11.02 -13.13 0.78
C ALA A 139 -11.53 -14.31 1.62
N THR A 140 -12.25 -15.23 0.98
CA THR A 140 -12.68 -16.50 1.59
C THR A 140 -12.16 -17.67 0.75
N SER A 141 -12.56 -18.90 1.05
CA SER A 141 -12.24 -20.03 0.17
C SER A 141 -12.89 -19.93 -1.22
N THR A 142 -13.93 -19.10 -1.38
CA THR A 142 -14.72 -18.99 -2.62
C THR A 142 -14.88 -17.55 -3.12
N GLN A 143 -14.32 -16.57 -2.42
CA GLN A 143 -14.44 -15.16 -2.76
C GLN A 143 -13.06 -14.51 -2.84
N SER A 144 -12.84 -13.77 -3.93
CA SER A 144 -11.66 -12.96 -4.14
C SER A 144 -11.56 -11.82 -3.13
N GLY A 145 -10.34 -11.41 -2.80
CA GLY A 145 -10.11 -10.26 -1.93
C GLY A 145 -8.71 -10.25 -1.35
N MET A 146 -8.61 -9.77 -0.11
CA MET A 146 -7.35 -9.59 0.62
C MET A 146 -7.39 -10.29 1.98
N VAL A 147 -6.23 -10.39 2.64
CA VAL A 147 -6.18 -10.72 4.07
C VAL A 147 -6.55 -9.48 4.88
N VAL A 148 -7.80 -9.41 5.34
CA VAL A 148 -8.30 -8.28 6.15
C VAL A 148 -8.36 -8.65 7.62
N LEU A 149 -7.51 -8.02 8.43
CA LEU A 149 -7.47 -8.14 9.87
C LEU A 149 -8.40 -7.09 10.55
N PRO A 150 -9.03 -7.43 11.69
CA PRO A 150 -9.74 -6.44 12.51
C PRO A 150 -8.84 -5.31 13.05
N ALA A 151 -9.45 -4.32 13.71
CA ALA A 151 -8.77 -3.13 14.19
C ALA A 151 -7.67 -3.43 15.22
N ILE A 152 -6.68 -2.54 15.30
CA ILE A 152 -5.58 -2.56 16.28
C ILE A 152 -5.85 -1.46 17.30
N GLU A 153 -6.71 -1.75 18.26
CA GLU A 153 -7.32 -0.76 19.18
C GLU A 153 -7.15 -1.10 20.67
N SER A 154 -6.46 -2.20 20.97
CA SER A 154 -6.11 -2.62 22.34
C SER A 154 -4.97 -3.63 22.30
N SER A 155 -4.26 -3.84 23.42
CA SER A 155 -3.21 -4.89 23.49
C SER A 155 -3.77 -6.31 23.25
N THR A 156 -5.03 -6.57 23.63
CA THR A 156 -5.72 -7.82 23.27
C THR A 156 -5.95 -7.92 21.76
N ALA A 157 -6.28 -6.82 21.09
CA ALA A 157 -6.40 -6.80 19.63
C ALA A 157 -5.04 -7.02 18.97
N VAL A 158 -3.97 -6.40 19.49
CA VAL A 158 -2.58 -6.60 19.05
C VAL A 158 -2.21 -8.07 19.09
N GLN A 159 -2.39 -8.75 20.23
CA GLN A 159 -2.14 -10.19 20.38
C GLN A 159 -2.81 -11.00 19.27
N LYS A 160 -4.11 -10.78 19.04
CA LYS A 160 -4.88 -11.48 18.01
C LYS A 160 -4.39 -11.15 16.60
N ARG A 161 -3.86 -9.95 16.34
CA ARG A 161 -3.27 -9.61 15.04
C ARG A 161 -1.92 -10.29 14.85
N VAL A 162 -1.09 -10.38 15.89
CA VAL A 162 0.18 -11.12 15.84
C VAL A 162 -0.10 -12.59 15.51
N GLU A 163 -1.05 -13.22 16.19
CA GLU A 163 -1.47 -14.62 15.91
C GLU A 163 -2.00 -14.81 14.47
N ALA A 164 -2.81 -13.88 13.98
CA ALA A 164 -3.29 -13.93 12.60
C ALA A 164 -2.14 -13.78 11.59
N THR A 165 -1.17 -12.91 11.87
CA THR A 165 0.03 -12.72 11.03
C THR A 165 0.90 -13.96 11.05
N ALA A 166 1.08 -14.59 12.22
CA ALA A 166 1.79 -15.85 12.37
C ALA A 166 1.14 -16.97 11.53
N SER A 167 -0.19 -16.99 11.47
CA SER A 167 -0.93 -17.96 10.65
C SER A 167 -0.66 -17.78 9.15
N VAL A 168 -0.57 -16.53 8.67
CA VAL A 168 -0.19 -16.23 7.28
C VAL A 168 1.24 -16.69 6.99
N LEU A 169 2.19 -16.41 7.89
CA LEU A 169 3.57 -16.87 7.75
C LEU A 169 3.66 -18.40 7.73
N HIS A 170 2.94 -19.07 8.63
CA HIS A 170 2.90 -20.53 8.69
C HIS A 170 2.35 -21.15 7.40
N ALA A 171 1.29 -20.58 6.83
CA ALA A 171 0.72 -21.05 5.56
C ALA A 171 1.69 -20.93 4.36
N ASN A 172 2.74 -20.12 4.49
CA ASN A 172 3.79 -19.94 3.49
C ASN A 172 5.11 -20.66 3.86
N ASP A 173 5.11 -21.50 4.89
CA ASP A 173 6.31 -22.15 5.43
C ASP A 173 7.43 -21.16 5.83
N LEU A 174 7.07 -19.90 6.14
CA LEU A 174 8.00 -18.86 6.57
C LEU A 174 8.19 -18.96 8.08
N LYS A 175 9.26 -19.63 8.50
CA LYS A 175 9.60 -19.84 9.92
C LYS A 175 10.82 -19.05 10.33
N TRP A 176 10.76 -18.44 11.51
CA TRP A 176 11.90 -17.81 12.17
C TRP A 176 12.79 -18.88 12.87
N PRO A 177 14.14 -18.80 12.78
CA PRO A 177 14.93 -17.83 12.03
C PRO A 177 14.97 -18.08 10.53
N HIS A 178 14.76 -17.03 9.74
CA HIS A 178 14.89 -17.07 8.28
C HIS A 178 16.39 -17.18 7.93
N ARG A 179 16.78 -18.13 7.08
CA ARG A 179 18.18 -18.54 6.81
C ARG A 179 19.00 -17.50 6.01
N GLY A 180 19.02 -16.25 6.47
CA GLY A 180 19.61 -15.10 5.76
C GLY A 180 18.67 -14.45 4.74
N ASP A 181 17.45 -14.99 4.56
CA ASP A 181 16.36 -14.34 3.83
C ASP A 181 15.79 -13.19 4.68
N LEU A 182 15.25 -12.16 4.02
CA LEU A 182 14.55 -11.04 4.65
C LEU A 182 13.04 -11.30 4.66
N LEU A 183 12.38 -11.00 5.78
CA LEU A 183 10.92 -11.03 5.90
C LEU A 183 10.33 -9.62 5.96
N VAL A 184 9.47 -9.29 5.01
CA VAL A 184 8.74 -8.03 4.93
C VAL A 184 7.27 -8.26 5.23
N LEU A 185 6.74 -7.46 6.14
CA LEU A 185 5.30 -7.31 6.35
C LEU A 185 4.85 -6.00 5.70
N SER A 186 4.17 -6.09 4.55
CA SER A 186 3.42 -4.97 4.00
C SER A 186 2.07 -4.87 4.70
N ILE A 187 1.78 -3.76 5.36
CA ILE A 187 0.54 -3.60 6.11
C ILE A 187 -0.20 -2.32 5.74
N HIS A 188 -1.43 -2.49 5.27
CA HIS A 188 -2.34 -1.40 4.97
C HIS A 188 -3.16 -1.06 6.24
N TRP A 189 -2.82 0.05 6.90
CA TRP A 189 -3.32 0.37 8.24
C TRP A 189 -3.38 1.85 8.59
N GLY A 190 -4.16 2.15 9.62
CA GLY A 190 -4.30 3.49 10.15
C GLY A 190 -5.11 4.43 9.26
N PRO A 191 -5.71 5.48 9.85
CA PRO A 191 -6.57 6.39 9.10
C PRO A 191 -5.79 7.17 8.03
N ASN A 192 -6.46 7.43 6.91
CA ASN A 192 -5.99 8.38 5.91
C ASN A 192 -5.88 9.76 6.56
N TRP A 193 -4.79 10.49 6.30
CA TRP A 193 -4.66 11.91 6.72
C TRP A 193 -4.94 12.20 8.21
N ALA A 194 -4.58 11.30 9.13
CA ALA A 194 -4.93 11.42 10.55
C ALA A 194 -4.52 12.76 11.19
N TYR A 195 -3.39 13.35 10.79
CA TYR A 195 -2.99 14.68 11.25
C TYR A 195 -3.94 15.82 10.83
N ARG A 196 -4.86 15.57 9.87
CA ARG A 196 -5.87 16.51 9.36
C ARG A 196 -7.27 16.22 9.90
N GLU A 197 -7.65 14.94 10.01
CA GLU A 197 -9.07 14.53 10.16
C GLU A 197 -9.36 13.66 11.39
N HIS A 198 -8.35 13.04 12.01
CA HIS A 198 -8.56 12.11 13.12
C HIS A 198 -7.38 12.09 14.10
N ASP A 199 -7.61 12.47 15.36
CA ASP A 199 -6.68 12.11 16.43
C ASP A 199 -6.69 10.59 16.63
N ASP A 200 -5.62 9.93 16.18
CA ASP A 200 -5.43 8.49 16.30
C ASP A 200 -4.26 8.14 17.24
N THR A 201 -3.91 9.05 18.17
CA THR A 201 -2.74 8.95 19.05
C THR A 201 -2.76 7.67 19.90
N GLN A 202 -3.93 7.26 20.40
CA GLN A 202 -4.05 6.03 21.18
C GLN A 202 -3.79 4.79 20.30
N GLU A 203 -4.40 4.73 19.13
CA GLU A 203 -4.25 3.64 18.17
C GLU A 203 -2.83 3.58 17.59
N GLN A 204 -2.10 4.71 17.52
CA GLN A 204 -0.68 4.72 17.18
C GLN A 204 0.13 3.89 18.18
N THR A 205 -0.20 3.96 19.47
CA THR A 205 0.47 3.16 20.51
C THR A 205 0.28 1.66 20.25
N PHE A 206 -0.93 1.23 19.91
CA PHE A 206 -1.20 -0.19 19.61
C PHE A 206 -0.61 -0.64 18.28
N ARG A 207 -0.57 0.21 17.24
CA ARG A 207 0.14 -0.11 15.98
C ARG A 207 1.65 -0.26 16.20
N ARG A 208 2.23 0.58 17.05
CA ARG A 208 3.64 0.46 17.47
C ARG A 208 3.88 -0.82 18.26
N GLU A 209 3.02 -1.14 19.22
CA GLU A 209 3.05 -2.42 19.96
C GLU A 209 3.02 -3.61 18.98
N TYR A 210 2.09 -3.61 18.03
CA TYR A 210 2.01 -4.64 17.00
C TYR A 210 3.29 -4.74 16.15
N ALA A 211 3.84 -3.61 15.69
CA ALA A 211 5.06 -3.58 14.88
C ALA A 211 6.25 -4.20 15.62
N HIS A 212 6.41 -3.87 16.91
CA HIS A 212 7.47 -4.44 17.75
C HIS A 212 7.28 -5.93 17.95
N ARG A 213 6.04 -6.36 18.20
CA ARG A 213 5.72 -7.77 18.46
C ARG A 213 5.88 -8.66 17.23
N VAL A 214 5.54 -8.21 16.02
CA VAL A 214 5.80 -9.02 14.81
C VAL A 214 7.31 -9.16 14.53
N ILE A 215 8.13 -8.19 14.94
CA ILE A 215 9.59 -8.32 14.89
C ILE A 215 10.07 -9.32 15.93
N ASP A 216 9.68 -9.13 17.20
CA ASP A 216 10.17 -9.92 18.33
C ASP A 216 9.69 -11.39 18.30
N GLU A 217 8.44 -11.63 17.91
CA GLU A 217 7.81 -12.95 17.99
C GLU A 217 7.79 -13.70 16.66
N LEU A 218 7.73 -12.97 15.53
CA LEU A 218 7.57 -13.58 14.21
C LEU A 218 8.80 -13.42 13.31
N GLY A 219 9.81 -12.65 13.73
CA GLY A 219 11.05 -12.50 12.98
C GLY A 219 10.94 -11.59 11.75
N VAL A 220 9.96 -10.69 11.72
CA VAL A 220 9.84 -9.69 10.64
C VAL A 220 11.07 -8.76 10.64
N ASP A 221 11.64 -8.52 9.46
CA ASP A 221 12.82 -7.65 9.27
C ASP A 221 12.46 -6.22 8.87
N LEU A 222 11.31 -6.05 8.21
CA LEU A 222 10.77 -4.75 7.78
C LEU A 222 9.26 -4.75 7.92
N VAL A 223 8.74 -3.77 8.67
CA VAL A 223 7.31 -3.42 8.65
C VAL A 223 7.14 -2.24 7.69
N TYR A 224 6.48 -2.48 6.57
CA TYR A 224 6.18 -1.47 5.56
C TYR A 224 4.70 -1.08 5.64
N GLY A 225 4.42 -0.05 6.44
CA GLY A 225 3.10 0.51 6.65
C GLY A 225 2.71 1.51 5.55
N HIS A 226 1.47 1.40 5.07
CA HIS A 226 0.87 2.29 4.08
C HIS A 226 -0.63 2.48 4.36
N SER A 227 -1.33 3.26 3.52
CA SER A 227 -2.70 3.82 3.68
C SER A 227 -2.75 5.26 4.17
N SER A 228 -1.72 5.79 4.83
CA SER A 228 -1.83 7.13 5.41
C SER A 228 -1.98 8.24 4.36
N HIS A 229 -1.53 8.03 3.11
CA HIS A 229 -1.40 9.04 2.04
C HIS A 229 -0.48 10.23 2.38
N HIS A 230 0.21 10.13 3.51
CA HIS A 230 1.28 11.02 3.92
C HIS A 230 2.35 10.21 4.62
N ILE A 231 3.58 10.75 4.65
CA ILE A 231 4.64 10.14 5.42
C ILE A 231 4.27 10.23 6.92
N ARG A 232 4.31 9.09 7.61
CA ARG A 232 4.28 9.01 9.07
C ARG A 232 5.69 8.71 9.59
N GLY A 233 5.86 8.79 10.91
CA GLY A 233 7.14 8.49 11.56
C GLY A 233 7.70 7.13 11.14
N MET A 234 9.01 7.00 11.25
CA MET A 234 9.75 5.76 11.03
C MET A 234 10.67 5.52 12.23
N GLU A 235 10.92 4.26 12.57
CA GLU A 235 11.89 3.94 13.62
C GLU A 235 12.74 2.72 13.25
N LEU A 236 13.95 2.67 13.81
CA LEU A 236 14.78 1.47 13.82
C LEU A 236 14.60 0.77 15.17
N TYR A 237 13.87 -0.34 15.17
CA TYR A 237 13.64 -1.17 16.34
C TYR A 237 14.51 -2.43 16.25
N ARG A 238 15.47 -2.60 17.17
CA ARG A 238 16.45 -3.71 17.16
C ARG A 238 17.19 -3.86 15.82
N GLY A 239 17.47 -2.74 15.15
CA GLY A 239 18.11 -2.71 13.84
C GLY A 239 17.19 -3.10 12.67
N LYS A 240 15.89 -3.27 12.91
CA LYS A 240 14.86 -3.53 11.89
C LYS A 240 14.07 -2.26 11.62
N LEU A 241 13.76 -1.99 10.35
CA LEU A 241 13.07 -0.76 9.95
C LEU A 241 11.56 -0.93 10.11
N ILE A 242 10.92 0.08 10.70
CA ILE A 242 9.47 0.21 10.76
C ILE A 242 9.11 1.53 10.07
N VAL A 243 8.30 1.44 9.03
CA VAL A 243 7.67 2.59 8.37
C VAL A 243 6.20 2.58 8.75
N TYR A 244 5.71 3.56 9.52
CA TYR A 244 4.30 3.57 9.94
C TYR A 244 3.34 4.02 8.84
N GLY A 245 3.85 4.75 7.84
CA GLY A 245 3.09 5.23 6.70
C GLY A 245 4.04 5.77 5.64
N ALA A 246 4.14 5.09 4.51
CA ALA A 246 5.09 5.41 3.44
C ALA A 246 4.68 6.64 2.57
N GLY A 247 3.44 7.11 2.69
CA GLY A 247 2.88 8.13 1.80
C GLY A 247 2.59 7.59 0.39
N ASP A 248 2.34 8.50 -0.55
CA ASP A 248 2.03 8.17 -1.94
C ASP A 248 3.25 8.34 -2.85
N LEU A 249 3.39 7.44 -3.82
CA LEU A 249 4.42 7.51 -4.87
C LEU A 249 3.89 8.17 -6.16
N VAL A 250 2.69 7.76 -6.59
CA VAL A 250 1.94 8.30 -7.72
C VAL A 250 0.54 8.57 -7.22
N ASN A 251 0.01 9.75 -7.51
CA ASN A 251 -1.26 10.19 -6.97
C ASN A 251 -1.97 11.16 -7.93
N ASP A 252 -3.26 10.95 -8.15
CA ASP A 252 -4.12 11.76 -9.00
C ASP A 252 -5.10 12.65 -8.22
N TYR A 253 -4.81 12.98 -6.94
CA TYR A 253 -5.62 13.91 -6.12
C TYR A 253 -5.76 15.35 -6.68
N GLU A 254 -5.29 15.63 -7.91
CA GLU A 254 -5.54 16.91 -8.58
C GLU A 254 -7.06 17.11 -8.76
N GLY A 255 -7.63 18.10 -8.07
CA GLY A 255 -9.05 18.46 -8.17
C GLY A 255 -9.92 18.10 -6.95
N PHE A 256 -9.36 17.55 -5.87
CA PHE A 256 -10.04 17.54 -4.58
C PHE A 256 -9.87 18.93 -3.91
N LYS A 257 -10.97 19.66 -3.69
CA LYS A 257 -10.99 20.76 -2.71
C LYS A 257 -11.04 20.13 -1.32
N ASN A 258 -9.88 20.00 -0.65
CA ASN A 258 -9.87 19.62 0.75
C ASN A 258 -9.97 20.90 1.61
N HIS A 259 -10.95 20.95 2.51
CA HIS A 259 -11.23 22.13 3.34
C HIS A 259 -10.06 22.50 4.30
N ALA A 260 -9.06 21.63 4.46
CA ALA A 260 -7.89 21.81 5.33
C ALA A 260 -6.58 22.20 4.61
N ASP A 261 -6.57 22.33 3.27
CA ASP A 261 -5.33 22.59 2.51
C ASP A 261 -4.67 23.94 2.80
N THR A 262 -5.40 24.91 3.36
CA THR A 262 -4.85 26.22 3.73
C THR A 262 -3.76 26.11 4.80
N VAL A 263 -3.87 25.16 5.74
CA VAL A 263 -2.95 25.04 6.89
C VAL A 263 -1.67 24.29 6.50
N TYR A 264 -1.78 23.26 5.65
CA TYR A 264 -0.61 22.47 5.26
C TYR A 264 0.31 23.21 4.27
N ASN A 265 -0.29 24.04 3.40
CA ASN A 265 0.47 24.89 2.48
C ASN A 265 1.14 26.09 3.18
N THR A 266 0.71 26.45 4.40
CA THR A 266 1.32 27.54 5.18
C THR A 266 2.33 27.08 6.22
N LEU A 267 2.47 25.77 6.48
CA LEU A 267 3.51 25.23 7.38
C LEU A 267 4.93 25.51 6.87
N ALA A 268 5.11 25.71 5.55
CA ALA A 268 6.37 26.14 4.96
C ALA A 268 6.47 27.67 4.77
N SER A 269 5.41 28.44 5.07
CA SER A 269 5.41 29.89 4.93
C SER A 269 5.62 30.65 6.24
N GLU A 270 5.62 29.97 7.39
CA GLU A 270 6.06 30.59 8.63
C GLU A 270 7.58 30.44 8.76
N GLU A 271 8.27 31.48 8.29
CA GLU A 271 9.65 31.76 8.65
C GLU A 271 9.83 31.68 10.18
N THR A 272 10.68 30.77 10.64
CA THR A 272 11.58 31.09 11.75
C THR A 272 12.91 30.39 11.52
N ILE A 273 13.65 30.91 10.53
CA ILE A 273 15.11 30.93 10.62
C ILE A 273 15.43 32.12 11.53
N VAL A 274 15.75 31.84 12.79
CA VAL A 274 16.62 32.66 13.64
C VAL A 274 17.55 31.72 14.39
#